data_AF-A0A0L0DC66-F1
#
_entry.id   AF-A0A0L0DC66-F1
#
_cell.length_a   1.000
_cell.length_b   1.000
_cell.length_c   1.000
_cell.angle_alpha   90.00
_cell.angle_beta   90.00
_cell.angle_gamma   90.00
#
_symmetry.space_group_name_H-M   'P 1'
#
loop_
_entity.id
_entity.type
_entity.pdbx_description
1 polymer ?
#
loop_
_entity_poly.entity_id
_entity_poly.type
_entity_poly.pdbx_seq_one_letter_code
_entity_poly.pdbx_strand_id
1 'polypeptide(L)'
;MMATMIESGRRMVRVDSRAAAAFRIGLGLCVAATVAVRMVLAEEMLTDDGVVRAATVMEAGPVFSLLLMSNIQGVILAVLAVAFAAGIGIAVGGKWLFPSAVVSWIILASIDARNEFVHNGGDRYLGLLVMWTALASPQLAETSVRGRGFILAPSLPLGCLLGQMVLMYVKCGLAKAKYASEWYSGDALRAALRNAWFASETGTDVVDNLPLVPLVAAGVMWSEILVPLLAFWPFARGSELARASFASWALAMHGSFVFCMRLGMFPWICMAPALLAVPSRVLDALTGASRRPRRLGWPAAPPQPTPGRVRTVLAGVAMAWILLFCAGFISNSPSASRPMAVMASLGRDLKLEQYWAMFSLVPKNSLWLHGALTLSDGRVVDPIRWLATGNDEPWLAADAMVVRAAPPRLADYSADARLLLSDRWTRYWVTLPGKPWIHADAARYVWRAWRRGHPDGPLSPVRFVLRGAVIPYTIDVGAGAAVVDLSLSTIYDHDYAQLC
;
A
#
# COMPACT_ATOMS: atom_id res chain seq x y z
N MET A 1 33.89 -23.63 -13.95
CA MET A 1 33.05 -22.44 -14.23
C MET A 1 31.61 -22.65 -13.77
N MET A 2 30.89 -23.69 -14.23
CA MET A 2 29.49 -23.93 -13.85
C MET A 2 29.30 -24.24 -12.35
N ALA A 3 30.16 -25.07 -11.74
CA ALA A 3 30.14 -25.32 -10.29
C ALA A 3 30.40 -24.06 -9.46
N THR A 4 31.33 -23.21 -9.91
CA THR A 4 31.66 -21.91 -9.29
C THR A 4 30.52 -20.91 -9.40
N MET A 5 29.78 -20.91 -10.53
CA MET A 5 28.55 -20.12 -10.70
C MET A 5 27.41 -20.61 -9.81
N ILE A 6 27.22 -21.92 -9.71
CA ILE A 6 26.21 -22.53 -8.83
C ILE A 6 26.51 -22.21 -7.37
N GLU A 7 27.77 -22.31 -6.93
CA GLU A 7 28.15 -21.98 -5.57
C GLU A 7 28.03 -20.49 -5.26
N SER A 8 28.38 -19.62 -6.22
CA SER A 8 28.17 -18.17 -6.11
C SER A 8 26.69 -17.83 -6.01
N GLY A 9 25.84 -18.45 -6.85
CA GLY A 9 24.38 -18.36 -6.78
C GLY A 9 23.83 -18.79 -5.42
N ARG A 10 24.31 -19.92 -4.89
CA ARG A 10 23.91 -20.41 -3.56
C ARG A 10 24.34 -19.49 -2.41
N ARG A 11 25.40 -18.71 -2.55
CA ARG A 11 25.83 -17.73 -1.53
C ARG A 11 24.97 -16.47 -1.55
N MET A 12 24.45 -16.07 -2.71
CA MET A 12 23.61 -14.86 -2.85
C MET A 12 22.28 -14.97 -2.11
N VAL A 13 21.70 -16.18 -2.09
CA VAL A 13 20.36 -16.40 -1.55
C VAL A 13 20.40 -16.89 -0.09
N ARG A 14 21.57 -16.95 0.56
CA ARG A 14 21.65 -17.33 1.99
C ARG A 14 21.07 -16.23 2.87
N VAL A 15 20.10 -16.58 3.70
CA VAL A 15 19.49 -15.67 4.67
C VAL A 15 19.91 -16.09 6.08
N ASP A 16 20.35 -15.15 6.92
CA ASP A 16 20.62 -15.41 8.34
C ASP A 16 19.30 -15.73 9.05
N SER A 17 19.27 -16.75 9.90
CA SER A 17 18.03 -17.14 10.57
C SER A 17 17.42 -16.04 11.44
N ARG A 18 18.24 -15.15 12.00
CA ARG A 18 17.79 -13.99 12.79
C ARG A 18 17.16 -12.92 11.89
N ALA A 19 17.74 -12.68 10.72
CA ALA A 19 17.17 -11.79 9.70
C ALA A 19 15.81 -12.30 9.22
N ALA A 20 15.69 -13.60 8.97
CA ALA A 20 14.43 -14.24 8.61
C ALA A 20 13.38 -14.15 9.74
N ALA A 21 13.79 -14.32 11.00
CA ALA A 21 12.90 -14.13 12.14
C ALA A 21 12.45 -12.68 12.28
N ALA A 22 13.35 -11.70 12.08
CA ALA A 22 13.03 -10.29 12.13
C ALA A 22 12.05 -9.89 11.01
N PHE A 23 12.26 -10.36 9.79
CA PHE A 23 11.30 -10.23 8.69
C PHE A 23 9.92 -10.79 9.07
N ARG A 24 9.89 -12.03 9.57
CA ARG A 24 8.65 -12.72 9.93
C ARG A 24 7.88 -11.96 11.02
N ILE A 25 8.58 -11.50 12.07
CA ILE A 25 8.00 -10.67 13.14
C ILE A 25 7.48 -9.36 12.56
N GLY A 26 8.31 -8.63 11.79
CA GLY A 26 7.92 -7.36 11.17
C GLY A 26 6.69 -7.50 10.26
N LEU A 27 6.64 -8.55 9.44
CA LEU A 27 5.50 -8.83 8.57
C LEU A 27 4.23 -9.12 9.37
N GLY A 28 4.31 -9.98 10.38
CA GLY A 28 3.16 -10.31 11.23
C GLY A 28 2.61 -9.09 11.99
N LEU A 29 3.50 -8.23 12.50
CA LEU A 29 3.13 -6.96 13.10
C LEU A 29 2.49 -6.00 12.09
N CYS A 30 3.00 -5.94 10.85
CA CYS A 30 2.38 -5.15 9.79
C CYS A 30 0.96 -5.63 9.48
N VAL A 31 0.72 -6.95 9.41
CA VAL A 31 -0.63 -7.50 9.26
C VAL A 31 -1.53 -7.08 10.43
N ALA A 32 -1.07 -7.29 11.66
CA ALA A 32 -1.86 -6.95 12.85
C ALA A 32 -2.22 -5.46 12.91
N ALA A 33 -1.25 -4.57 12.68
CA ALA A 33 -1.49 -3.12 12.64
C ALA A 33 -2.43 -2.70 11.50
N THR A 34 -2.23 -3.26 10.30
CA THR A 34 -3.07 -2.99 9.12
C THR A 34 -4.54 -3.35 9.35
N VAL A 35 -4.78 -4.44 10.07
CA VAL A 35 -6.11 -4.91 10.44
C VAL A 35 -6.68 -4.12 11.61
N ALA A 36 -5.87 -3.78 12.63
CA ALA A 36 -6.32 -2.97 13.76
C ALA A 36 -6.88 -1.61 13.32
N VAL A 37 -6.21 -0.93 12.39
CA VAL A 37 -6.72 0.33 11.80
C VAL A 37 -8.09 0.11 11.13
N ARG A 38 -8.29 -1.02 10.47
CA ARG A 38 -9.56 -1.37 9.81
C ARG A 38 -10.66 -1.78 10.78
N MET A 39 -10.31 -2.29 11.97
CA MET A 39 -11.28 -2.55 13.02
C MET A 39 -11.90 -1.25 13.54
N VAL A 40 -11.09 -0.18 13.63
CA VAL A 40 -11.57 1.16 14.01
C VAL A 40 -12.51 1.75 12.96
N LEU A 41 -12.21 1.54 11.68
CA LEU A 41 -12.97 2.08 10.54
C LEU A 41 -13.95 1.07 9.91
N ALA A 42 -14.35 0.04 10.67
CA ALA A 42 -15.07 -1.09 10.11
C ALA A 42 -16.47 -0.70 9.59
N GLU A 43 -17.17 0.17 10.31
CA GLU A 43 -18.49 0.65 9.89
C GLU A 43 -18.37 1.44 8.59
N GLU A 44 -17.50 2.44 8.58
CA GLU A 44 -17.36 3.38 7.47
C GLU A 44 -16.81 2.72 6.20
N MET A 45 -15.97 1.69 6.32
CA MET A 45 -15.25 1.13 5.19
C MET A 45 -15.74 -0.24 4.73
N LEU A 46 -16.38 -1.01 5.60
CA LEU A 46 -16.69 -2.42 5.33
C LEU A 46 -18.17 -2.78 5.51
N THR A 47 -19.03 -1.84 5.95
CA THR A 47 -20.48 -2.05 6.03
C THR A 47 -21.25 -1.23 4.99
N ASP A 48 -22.54 -1.52 4.79
CA ASP A 48 -23.43 -0.74 3.92
C ASP A 48 -23.79 0.64 4.50
N ASP A 49 -23.53 0.84 5.79
CA ASP A 49 -23.59 2.15 6.44
C ASP A 49 -22.41 3.05 6.11
N GLY A 50 -21.36 2.45 5.56
CA GLY A 50 -20.17 3.11 5.08
C GLY A 50 -20.28 3.74 3.68
N VAL A 51 -19.10 4.00 3.14
CA VAL A 51 -18.87 4.72 1.88
C VAL A 51 -19.14 3.89 0.61
N VAL A 52 -19.20 2.57 0.75
CA VAL A 52 -19.38 1.62 -0.36
C VAL A 52 -20.22 0.44 0.11
N ARG A 53 -21.37 0.21 -0.54
CA ARG A 53 -22.25 -0.93 -0.22
C ARG A 53 -21.79 -2.21 -0.90
N ALA A 54 -22.13 -3.33 -0.26
CA ALA A 54 -21.98 -4.66 -0.82
C ALA A 54 -22.73 -4.81 -2.15
N ALA A 55 -23.96 -4.31 -2.25
CA ALA A 55 -24.76 -4.36 -3.48
C ALA A 55 -24.06 -3.66 -4.64
N THR A 56 -23.56 -2.44 -4.42
CA THR A 56 -22.84 -1.65 -5.43
C THR A 56 -21.57 -2.36 -5.92
N VAL A 57 -20.85 -3.04 -5.03
CA VAL A 57 -19.66 -3.84 -5.37
C VAL A 57 -20.03 -5.06 -6.22
N MET A 58 -21.11 -5.77 -5.85
CA MET A 58 -21.58 -6.96 -6.58
C MET A 58 -22.15 -6.61 -7.97
N GLU A 59 -22.76 -5.43 -8.12
CA GLU A 59 -23.24 -4.91 -9.40
C GLU A 59 -22.08 -4.53 -10.34
N ALA A 60 -20.95 -4.07 -9.79
CA ALA A 60 -19.77 -3.71 -10.57
C ALA A 60 -19.07 -4.92 -11.22
N GLY A 61 -19.25 -6.13 -10.67
CA GLY A 61 -18.76 -7.36 -11.26
C GLY A 61 -18.61 -8.50 -10.26
N PRO A 62 -18.29 -9.72 -10.74
CA PRO A 62 -18.04 -10.86 -9.87
C PRO A 62 -16.75 -10.64 -9.07
N VAL A 63 -16.83 -10.87 -7.76
CA VAL A 63 -15.72 -10.68 -6.82
C VAL A 63 -15.86 -11.67 -5.67
N PHE A 64 -14.74 -12.27 -5.26
CA PHE A 64 -14.69 -13.12 -4.08
C PHE A 64 -14.34 -12.30 -2.83
N SER A 65 -15.24 -12.24 -1.85
CA SER A 65 -14.96 -11.69 -0.53
C SER A 65 -15.80 -12.34 0.56
N LEU A 66 -15.14 -12.82 1.62
CA LEU A 66 -15.82 -13.26 2.84
C LEU A 66 -16.64 -12.13 3.49
N LEU A 67 -16.20 -10.88 3.31
CA LEU A 67 -16.85 -9.70 3.89
C LEU A 67 -18.06 -9.19 3.07
N LEU A 68 -18.32 -9.79 1.90
CA LEU A 68 -19.57 -9.58 1.17
C LEU A 68 -20.67 -10.57 1.60
N MET A 69 -20.32 -11.62 2.34
CA MET A 69 -21.29 -12.63 2.79
C MET A 69 -22.12 -12.18 3.99
N SER A 70 -21.67 -11.15 4.72
CA SER A 70 -22.38 -10.58 5.85
C SER A 70 -22.12 -9.09 5.94
N ASN A 71 -23.17 -8.33 6.20
CA ASN A 71 -23.09 -6.90 6.46
C ASN A 71 -23.23 -6.56 7.96
N ILE A 72 -23.24 -7.57 8.83
CA ILE A 72 -23.33 -7.37 10.28
C ILE A 72 -21.95 -6.92 10.79
N GLN A 73 -21.86 -5.72 11.34
CA GLN A 73 -20.60 -5.15 11.85
C GLN A 73 -19.87 -6.09 12.82
N GLY A 74 -20.60 -6.77 13.72
CA GLY A 74 -20.03 -7.76 14.64
C GLY A 74 -19.36 -8.94 13.93
N VAL A 75 -19.92 -9.43 12.82
CA VAL A 75 -19.33 -10.51 12.02
C VAL A 75 -18.07 -10.03 11.31
N ILE A 76 -18.11 -8.82 10.73
CA ILE A 76 -16.95 -8.18 10.11
C ILE A 76 -15.82 -8.02 11.13
N LEU A 77 -16.11 -7.47 12.32
CA LEU A 77 -15.14 -7.31 13.40
C LEU A 77 -14.57 -8.66 13.87
N ALA A 78 -15.38 -9.72 13.93
CA ALA A 78 -14.89 -11.06 14.26
C ALA A 78 -13.91 -11.60 13.21
N VAL A 79 -14.21 -11.43 11.91
CA VAL A 79 -13.30 -11.81 10.82
C VAL A 79 -12.00 -11.01 10.89
N LEU A 80 -12.08 -9.70 11.16
CA LEU A 80 -10.90 -8.86 11.37
C LEU A 80 -10.10 -9.29 12.60
N ALA A 81 -10.75 -9.65 13.71
CA ALA A 81 -10.07 -10.16 14.89
C ALA A 81 -9.31 -11.47 14.61
N VAL A 82 -9.86 -12.35 13.76
CA VAL A 82 -9.15 -13.55 13.28
C VAL A 82 -7.91 -13.18 12.46
N ALA A 83 -8.01 -12.19 11.56
CA ALA A 83 -6.85 -11.72 10.80
C ALA A 83 -5.79 -11.06 11.70
N PHE A 84 -6.21 -10.32 12.73
CA PHE A 84 -5.31 -9.75 13.73
C PHE A 84 -4.53 -10.86 14.46
N ALA A 85 -5.25 -11.87 14.98
CA ALA A 85 -4.64 -13.03 15.62
C ALA A 85 -3.73 -13.82 14.67
N ALA A 86 -4.09 -13.91 13.39
CA ALA A 86 -3.25 -14.51 12.36
C ALA A 86 -1.97 -13.68 12.12
N GLY A 87 -2.02 -12.36 12.13
CA GLY A 87 -0.83 -11.50 12.12
C GLY A 87 0.13 -11.83 13.28
N ILE A 88 -0.42 -12.00 14.49
CA ILE A 88 0.36 -12.44 15.65
C ILE A 88 0.92 -13.86 15.44
N GLY A 89 0.15 -14.79 14.87
CA GLY A 89 0.60 -16.15 14.55
C GLY A 89 1.76 -16.18 13.55
N ILE A 90 1.77 -15.29 12.55
CA ILE A 90 2.93 -15.08 11.66
C ILE A 90 4.14 -14.62 12.47
N ALA A 91 3.96 -13.62 13.35
CA ALA A 91 5.01 -13.07 14.19
C ALA A 91 5.52 -14.05 15.27
N VAL A 92 4.74 -15.06 15.67
CA VAL A 92 5.17 -16.15 16.55
C VAL A 92 5.96 -17.20 15.78
N GLY A 93 5.46 -17.63 14.62
CA GLY A 93 6.11 -18.62 13.77
C GLY A 93 5.81 -20.06 14.18
N GLY A 94 6.75 -20.97 13.94
CA GLY A 94 6.62 -22.40 14.19
C GLY A 94 5.42 -23.02 13.46
N LYS A 95 4.67 -23.87 14.16
CA LYS A 95 3.45 -24.53 13.62
C LYS A 95 2.34 -23.57 13.20
N TRP A 96 2.34 -22.33 13.69
CA TRP A 96 1.32 -21.32 13.37
C TRP A 96 1.61 -20.56 12.08
N LEU A 97 2.86 -20.54 11.61
CA LEU A 97 3.25 -19.68 10.49
C LEU A 97 2.42 -19.93 9.23
N PHE A 98 2.33 -21.18 8.79
CA PHE A 98 1.61 -21.54 7.58
C PHE A 98 0.11 -21.24 7.65
N PRO A 99 -0.67 -21.76 8.64
CA PRO A 99 -2.09 -21.49 8.71
C PRO A 99 -2.38 -19.98 8.88
N SER A 100 -1.62 -19.29 9.72
CA SER A 100 -1.80 -17.85 9.92
C SER A 100 -1.50 -17.02 8.67
N ALA A 101 -0.48 -17.38 7.88
CA ALA A 101 -0.21 -16.73 6.61
C ALA A 101 -1.35 -16.97 5.59
N VAL A 102 -1.86 -18.20 5.47
CA VAL A 102 -2.98 -18.50 4.56
C VAL A 102 -4.25 -17.75 4.97
N VAL A 103 -4.61 -17.77 6.25
CA VAL A 103 -5.78 -17.05 6.77
C VAL A 103 -5.65 -15.55 6.55
N SER A 104 -4.49 -14.97 6.87
CA SER A 104 -4.23 -13.55 6.64
C SER A 104 -4.35 -13.20 5.16
N TRP A 105 -3.80 -14.02 4.26
CA TRP A 105 -3.88 -13.78 2.81
C TRP A 105 -5.32 -13.77 2.30
N ILE A 106 -6.15 -14.74 2.71
CA ILE A 106 -7.57 -14.83 2.31
C ILE A 106 -8.37 -13.63 2.84
N ILE A 107 -8.15 -13.23 4.10
CA ILE A 107 -8.91 -12.12 4.69
C ILE A 107 -8.44 -10.78 4.11
N LEU A 108 -7.14 -10.58 3.88
CA LEU A 108 -6.64 -9.38 3.19
C LEU A 108 -7.17 -9.29 1.75
N ALA A 109 -7.26 -10.43 1.03
CA ALA A 109 -7.94 -10.48 -0.27
C ALA A 109 -9.41 -10.08 -0.15
N SER A 110 -10.13 -10.60 0.85
CA SER A 110 -11.53 -10.28 1.10
C SER A 110 -11.75 -8.80 1.43
N ILE A 111 -10.86 -8.17 2.21
CA ILE A 111 -10.94 -6.76 2.56
C ILE A 111 -10.86 -5.88 1.31
N ASP A 112 -9.86 -6.12 0.47
CA ASP A 112 -9.68 -5.31 -0.74
C ASP A 112 -10.80 -5.53 -1.76
N ALA A 113 -11.31 -6.77 -1.83
CA ALA A 113 -12.47 -7.11 -2.64
C ALA A 113 -13.76 -6.43 -2.14
N ARG A 114 -13.90 -6.22 -0.83
CA ARG A 114 -15.07 -5.54 -0.22
C ARG A 114 -15.03 -4.03 -0.41
N ASN A 115 -13.85 -3.44 -0.49
CA ASN A 115 -13.67 -2.01 -0.73
C ASN A 115 -12.30 -1.75 -1.38
N GLU A 116 -12.24 -1.71 -2.72
CA GLU A 116 -10.99 -1.50 -3.45
C GLU A 116 -10.44 -0.07 -3.31
N PHE A 117 -11.24 0.87 -2.81
CA PHE A 117 -10.94 2.31 -2.80
C PHE A 117 -10.19 2.76 -1.56
N VAL A 118 -10.10 1.92 -0.54
CA VAL A 118 -9.31 2.20 0.67
C VAL A 118 -7.96 1.51 0.63
N HIS A 119 -7.71 0.78 -0.44
CA HIS A 119 -6.51 -0.01 -0.68
C HIS A 119 -5.41 0.83 -1.34
N ASN A 120 -4.18 0.75 -0.82
CA ASN A 120 -3.01 1.40 -1.39
C ASN A 120 -1.95 0.36 -1.84
N GLY A 121 -0.88 0.81 -2.49
CA GLY A 121 0.19 -0.08 -2.96
C GLY A 121 0.80 -0.96 -1.86
N GLY A 122 0.80 -0.50 -0.61
CA GLY A 122 1.32 -1.26 0.53
C GLY A 122 0.49 -2.47 0.90
N ASP A 123 -0.84 -2.38 0.85
CA ASP A 123 -1.69 -3.55 1.14
C ASP A 123 -1.54 -4.64 0.09
N ARG A 124 -1.41 -4.24 -1.19
CA ARG A 124 -1.05 -5.13 -2.32
C ARG A 124 0.24 -5.86 -2.02
N TYR A 125 1.26 -5.10 -1.61
CA TYR A 125 2.57 -5.66 -1.29
C TYR A 125 2.53 -6.57 -0.06
N LEU A 126 1.76 -6.19 0.97
CA LEU A 126 1.54 -7.00 2.16
C LEU A 126 0.91 -8.35 1.81
N GLY A 127 -0.14 -8.36 0.99
CA GLY A 127 -0.78 -9.59 0.51
C GLY A 127 0.22 -10.52 -0.20
N LEU A 128 1.05 -9.96 -1.09
CA LEU A 128 2.13 -10.70 -1.76
C LEU A 128 3.15 -11.27 -0.77
N LEU A 129 3.64 -10.46 0.18
CA LEU A 129 4.61 -10.90 1.18
C LEU A 129 4.04 -12.01 2.09
N VAL A 130 2.77 -11.93 2.46
CA VAL A 130 2.08 -12.96 3.24
C VAL A 130 1.93 -14.24 2.42
N MET A 131 1.54 -14.16 1.15
CA MET A 131 1.49 -15.31 0.24
C MET A 131 2.87 -15.98 0.11
N TRP A 132 3.92 -15.18 -0.16
CA TRP A 132 5.28 -15.69 -0.24
C TRP A 132 5.74 -16.35 1.07
N THR A 133 5.35 -15.77 2.21
CA THR A 133 5.62 -16.34 3.53
C THR A 133 4.91 -17.66 3.76
N ALA A 134 3.66 -17.83 3.28
CA ALA A 134 2.96 -19.11 3.33
C ALA A 134 3.73 -20.19 2.53
N LEU A 135 4.18 -19.87 1.32
CA LEU A 135 4.93 -20.79 0.46
C LEU A 135 6.33 -21.11 1.02
N ALA A 136 7.02 -20.11 1.58
CA ALA A 136 8.35 -20.24 2.21
C ALA A 136 8.31 -20.66 3.68
N SER A 137 7.12 -20.94 4.24
CA SER A 137 6.96 -21.28 5.66
C SER A 137 7.82 -22.45 6.16
N PRO A 138 8.16 -23.51 5.40
CA PRO A 138 9.02 -24.58 5.90
C PRO A 138 10.42 -24.09 6.29
N GLN A 139 10.90 -23.03 5.63
CA GLN A 139 12.19 -22.41 5.93
C GLN A 139 12.08 -21.35 7.02
N LEU A 140 10.93 -20.68 7.12
CA LEU A 140 10.73 -19.52 7.99
C LEU A 140 10.13 -19.88 9.36
N ALA A 141 9.48 -21.04 9.50
CA ALA A 141 8.74 -21.42 10.71
C ALA A 141 9.62 -21.43 11.96
N GLU A 142 10.73 -22.15 11.92
CA GLU A 142 11.60 -22.37 13.08
C GLU A 142 12.66 -21.27 13.26
N THR A 143 12.46 -20.11 12.62
CA THR A 143 13.40 -19.00 12.69
C THR A 143 13.25 -18.22 13.99
N SER A 144 14.40 -17.89 14.60
CA SER A 144 14.46 -17.18 15.87
C SER A 144 15.47 -16.05 15.82
N VAL A 145 15.14 -14.91 16.46
CA VAL A 145 16.05 -13.77 16.65
C VAL A 145 17.26 -14.11 17.52
N ARG A 146 17.17 -15.19 18.30
CA ARG A 146 18.29 -15.77 19.07
C ARG A 146 18.96 -16.96 18.36
N GLY A 147 18.37 -17.41 17.25
CA GLY A 147 18.89 -18.52 16.45
C GLY A 147 20.27 -18.19 15.87
N ARG A 148 21.07 -19.23 15.63
CA ARG A 148 22.37 -19.10 14.96
C ARG A 148 22.42 -20.05 13.78
N GLY A 149 22.89 -19.56 12.64
CA GLY A 149 23.01 -20.34 11.41
C GLY A 149 22.36 -19.65 10.20
N PHE A 150 22.51 -20.28 9.04
CA PHE A 150 21.97 -19.79 7.78
C PHE A 150 20.85 -20.70 7.31
N ILE A 151 19.79 -20.07 6.81
CA ILE A 151 18.81 -20.71 5.95
C ILE A 151 19.45 -20.76 4.56
N LEU A 152 19.85 -21.95 4.15
CA LEU A 152 20.24 -22.19 2.77
C LEU A 152 18.96 -22.09 1.92
N ALA A 153 18.98 -21.20 0.94
CA ALA A 153 17.89 -21.04 -0.01
C ALA A 153 18.20 -21.72 -1.36
N PRO A 154 18.16 -23.06 -1.48
CA PRO A 154 17.77 -23.67 -2.72
C PRO A 154 16.23 -23.83 -2.80
N SER A 155 15.47 -23.32 -1.82
CA SER A 155 14.01 -23.30 -1.90
C SER A 155 13.55 -22.16 -2.81
N LEU A 156 13.05 -22.51 -3.99
CA LEU A 156 12.44 -21.57 -4.95
C LEU A 156 11.48 -20.57 -4.27
N PRO A 157 10.59 -20.94 -3.33
CA PRO A 157 9.71 -19.97 -2.65
C PRO A 157 10.43 -18.81 -1.95
N LEU A 158 11.52 -19.08 -1.23
CA LEU A 158 12.30 -18.04 -0.55
C LEU A 158 13.06 -17.17 -1.57
N GLY A 159 13.57 -17.78 -2.65
CA GLY A 159 14.16 -17.06 -3.77
C GLY A 159 13.14 -16.13 -4.45
N CYS A 160 11.90 -16.59 -4.65
CA CYS A 160 10.81 -15.79 -5.19
C CYS A 160 10.45 -14.62 -4.26
N LEU A 161 10.45 -14.83 -2.94
CA LEU A 161 10.22 -13.76 -1.96
C LEU A 161 11.29 -12.66 -2.06
N LEU A 162 12.57 -13.04 -2.13
CA LEU A 162 13.67 -12.09 -2.32
C LEU A 162 13.61 -11.41 -3.70
N GLY A 163 13.29 -12.15 -4.74
CA GLY A 163 13.09 -11.62 -6.09
C GLY A 163 11.94 -10.61 -6.15
N GLN A 164 10.84 -10.89 -5.45
CA GLN A 164 9.70 -9.99 -5.32
C GLN A 164 10.09 -8.65 -4.67
N MET A 165 10.95 -8.69 -3.65
CA MET A 165 11.48 -7.49 -3.01
C MET A 165 12.30 -6.65 -3.99
N VAL A 166 13.20 -7.27 -4.75
CA VAL A 166 14.00 -6.57 -5.78
C VAL A 166 13.09 -6.01 -6.88
N LEU A 167 12.14 -6.81 -7.36
CA LEU A 167 11.25 -6.46 -8.46
C LEU A 167 10.41 -5.21 -8.17
N MET A 168 9.92 -5.06 -6.93
CA MET A 168 9.12 -3.90 -6.53
C MET A 168 9.91 -2.59 -6.71
N TYR A 169 11.13 -2.52 -6.17
CA TYR A 169 11.97 -1.32 -6.31
C TYR A 169 12.40 -1.06 -7.76
N VAL A 170 12.82 -2.10 -8.48
CA VAL A 170 13.26 -1.93 -9.87
C VAL A 170 12.10 -1.42 -10.74
N LYS A 171 10.89 -1.95 -10.56
CA LYS A 171 9.71 -1.45 -11.28
C LYS A 171 9.37 0.00 -10.90
N CYS A 172 9.50 0.35 -9.62
CA CYS A 172 9.34 1.72 -9.13
C CYS A 172 10.30 2.69 -9.81
N GLY A 173 11.59 2.36 -9.83
CA GLY A 173 12.61 3.21 -10.45
C GLY A 173 12.46 3.28 -11.99
N LEU A 174 12.10 2.18 -12.65
CA LEU A 174 11.80 2.18 -14.08
C LEU A 174 10.56 3.02 -14.43
N ALA A 175 9.53 3.01 -13.58
CA ALA A 175 8.37 3.88 -13.76
C ALA A 175 8.76 5.36 -13.65
N LYS A 176 9.59 5.72 -12.67
CA LYS A 176 10.16 7.08 -12.55
C LYS A 176 11.01 7.46 -13.76
N ALA A 177 11.81 6.53 -14.28
CA ALA A 177 12.64 6.75 -15.47
C ALA A 177 11.83 7.05 -16.74
N LYS A 178 10.53 6.67 -16.82
CA LYS A 178 9.65 7.09 -17.92
C LYS A 178 9.41 8.61 -17.92
N TYR A 179 9.46 9.26 -16.76
CA TYR A 179 9.29 10.70 -16.57
C TYR A 179 10.61 11.36 -16.12
N ALA A 180 11.72 10.91 -16.71
CA ALA A 180 13.05 11.27 -16.24
C ALA A 180 13.30 12.78 -16.23
N SER A 181 12.71 13.56 -17.14
CA SER A 181 12.82 15.03 -17.16
C SER A 181 12.40 15.68 -15.84
N GLU A 182 11.31 15.22 -15.25
CA GLU A 182 10.70 15.72 -14.03
C GLU A 182 11.50 15.29 -12.79
N TRP A 183 12.12 14.12 -12.86
CA TRP A 183 13.03 13.62 -11.82
C TRP A 183 14.37 14.34 -11.88
N TYR A 184 14.92 14.60 -13.07
CA TYR A 184 16.16 15.36 -13.23
C TYR A 184 16.00 16.85 -12.91
N SER A 185 14.84 17.45 -13.17
CA SER A 185 14.57 18.83 -12.75
C SER A 185 14.32 18.94 -11.24
N GLY A 186 13.94 17.84 -10.59
CA GLY A 186 13.50 17.79 -9.19
C GLY A 186 12.03 18.17 -8.99
N ASP A 187 11.28 18.43 -10.06
CA ASP A 187 9.86 18.79 -9.98
C ASP A 187 9.00 17.65 -9.46
N ALA A 188 9.32 16.40 -9.83
CA ALA A 188 8.61 15.23 -9.31
C ALA A 188 8.73 15.13 -7.77
N LEU A 189 9.94 15.34 -7.24
CA LEU A 189 10.20 15.31 -5.80
C LEU A 189 9.52 16.48 -5.07
N ARG A 190 9.55 17.69 -5.65
CA ARG A 190 8.81 18.86 -5.13
C ARG A 190 7.31 18.61 -5.12
N ALA A 191 6.75 18.04 -6.19
CA ALA A 191 5.33 17.74 -6.26
C ALA A 191 4.94 16.66 -5.25
N ALA A 192 5.75 15.62 -5.06
CA ALA A 192 5.51 14.58 -4.06
C ALA A 192 5.50 15.14 -2.62
N LEU A 193 6.51 15.93 -2.27
CA LEU A 193 6.70 16.47 -0.93
C LEU A 193 5.89 17.75 -0.64
N ARG A 194 5.15 18.28 -1.62
CA ARG A 194 4.15 19.36 -1.42
C ARG A 194 2.73 18.89 -1.66
N ASN A 195 2.50 17.60 -1.88
CA ASN A 195 1.17 17.08 -2.13
C ASN A 195 0.32 17.17 -0.85
N ALA A 196 -0.81 17.87 -0.88
CA ALA A 196 -1.62 18.13 0.30
C ALA A 196 -2.15 16.86 0.99
N TRP A 197 -2.31 15.76 0.25
CA TRP A 197 -2.83 14.49 0.73
C TRP A 197 -1.75 13.58 1.30
N PHE A 198 -0.54 13.64 0.75
CA PHE A 198 0.52 12.67 1.05
C PHE A 198 1.76 13.26 1.72
N ALA A 199 1.97 14.56 1.66
CA ALA A 199 3.10 15.20 2.34
C ALA A 199 2.77 15.46 3.82
N SER A 200 3.78 15.30 4.67
CA SER A 200 3.75 15.84 6.03
C SER A 200 4.27 17.29 6.03
N GLU A 201 4.08 18.00 7.14
CA GLU A 201 4.66 19.33 7.33
C GLU A 201 6.20 19.27 7.22
N THR A 202 6.82 18.29 7.87
CA THR A 202 8.26 18.01 7.75
C THR A 202 8.69 17.78 6.31
N GLY A 203 7.90 17.07 5.51
CA GLY A 203 8.21 16.79 4.11
C GLY A 203 8.23 18.07 3.26
N THR A 204 7.24 18.92 3.46
CA THR A 204 7.15 20.25 2.81
C THR A 204 8.34 21.12 3.23
N ASP A 205 8.63 21.20 4.53
CA ASP A 205 9.74 22.00 5.05
C ASP A 205 11.09 21.51 4.52
N VAL A 206 11.29 20.19 4.47
CA VAL A 206 12.50 19.58 3.92
C VAL A 206 12.67 20.00 2.46
N VAL A 207 11.66 19.82 1.60
CA VAL A 207 11.84 20.09 0.17
C VAL A 207 12.01 21.57 -0.16
N ASP A 208 11.44 22.45 0.67
CA ASP A 208 11.56 23.91 0.53
C ASP A 208 12.96 24.41 0.89
N ASN A 209 13.65 23.71 1.79
CA ASN A 209 14.98 24.10 2.28
C ASN A 209 16.12 23.19 1.79
N LEU A 210 15.81 22.12 1.04
CA LEU A 210 16.79 21.14 0.59
C LEU A 210 17.66 21.72 -0.54
N PRO A 211 18.97 21.95 -0.34
CA PRO A 211 19.84 22.27 -1.45
C PRO A 211 19.92 21.07 -2.41
N LEU A 212 20.08 21.35 -3.70
CA LEU A 212 20.29 20.31 -4.73
C LEU A 212 19.13 19.29 -4.85
N VAL A 213 17.87 19.72 -4.73
CA VAL A 213 16.68 18.88 -5.01
C VAL A 213 16.82 18.04 -6.31
N PRO A 214 17.33 18.57 -7.44
CA PRO A 214 17.58 17.78 -8.66
C PRO A 214 18.45 16.53 -8.43
N LEU A 215 19.52 16.66 -7.63
CA LEU A 215 20.44 15.56 -7.36
C LEU A 215 19.78 14.49 -6.47
N VAL A 216 19.02 14.92 -5.46
CA VAL A 216 18.30 14.00 -4.57
C VAL A 216 17.21 13.26 -5.35
N ALA A 217 16.47 13.95 -6.21
CA ALA A 217 15.45 13.35 -7.05
C ALA A 217 16.05 12.32 -8.03
N ALA A 218 17.12 12.67 -8.75
CA ALA A 218 17.84 11.73 -9.59
C ALA A 218 18.40 10.53 -8.79
N GLY A 219 18.91 10.79 -7.58
CA GLY A 219 19.39 9.78 -6.65
C GLY A 219 18.29 8.79 -6.24
N VAL A 220 17.09 9.26 -5.92
CA VAL A 220 15.93 8.39 -5.61
C VAL A 220 15.64 7.47 -6.80
N MET A 221 15.46 8.03 -8.00
CA MET A 221 15.15 7.27 -9.22
C MET A 221 16.18 6.18 -9.52
N TRP A 222 17.48 6.54 -9.54
CA TRP A 222 18.53 5.58 -9.87
C TRP A 222 18.81 4.59 -8.75
N SER A 223 18.71 5.00 -7.49
CA SER A 223 18.94 4.09 -6.36
C SER A 223 17.88 2.99 -6.28
N GLU A 224 16.62 3.28 -6.62
CA GLU A 224 15.54 2.29 -6.74
C GLU A 224 15.84 1.19 -7.79
N ILE A 225 16.65 1.48 -8.81
CA ILE A 225 17.04 0.50 -9.82
C ILE A 225 18.34 -0.20 -9.41
N LEU A 226 19.38 0.58 -9.12
CA LEU A 226 20.75 0.06 -9.02
C LEU A 226 21.01 -0.64 -7.69
N VAL A 227 20.54 -0.11 -6.56
CA VAL A 227 20.86 -0.66 -5.23
C VAL A 227 20.29 -2.08 -5.06
N PRO A 228 19.02 -2.37 -5.41
CA PRO A 228 18.48 -3.72 -5.34
C PRO A 228 19.20 -4.70 -6.28
N LEU A 229 19.51 -4.29 -7.51
CA LEU A 229 20.20 -5.17 -8.46
C LEU A 229 21.62 -5.51 -8.02
N LEU A 230 22.37 -4.53 -7.49
CA LEU A 230 23.73 -4.72 -6.99
C LEU A 230 23.78 -5.62 -5.74
N ALA A 231 22.76 -5.53 -4.87
CA ALA A 231 22.67 -6.36 -3.67
C ALA A 231 22.53 -7.86 -3.96
N PHE A 232 21.97 -8.20 -5.13
CA PHE A 232 21.75 -9.58 -5.57
C PHE A 232 22.44 -9.86 -6.91
N TRP A 233 23.55 -9.17 -7.21
CA TRP A 233 24.31 -9.38 -8.46
C TRP A 233 25.23 -10.62 -8.39
N PRO A 234 25.22 -11.52 -9.38
CA PRO A 234 25.92 -12.81 -9.31
C PRO A 234 27.45 -12.72 -9.32
N PHE A 235 28.01 -11.64 -9.86
CA PHE A 235 29.46 -11.43 -9.92
C PHE A 235 29.98 -10.51 -8.81
N ALA A 236 29.10 -9.98 -7.94
CA ALA A 236 29.47 -9.17 -6.80
C ALA A 236 29.93 -10.08 -5.66
N ARG A 237 31.04 -10.82 -5.88
CA ARG A 237 31.78 -11.73 -4.97
C ARG A 237 31.25 -11.83 -3.52
N GLY A 238 30.05 -12.38 -3.30
CA GLY A 238 29.48 -12.64 -1.96
C GLY A 238 29.36 -11.42 -1.02
N SER A 239 28.94 -10.26 -1.54
CA SER A 239 28.97 -8.94 -0.91
C SER A 239 28.01 -8.76 0.29
N GLU A 240 28.37 -9.27 1.47
CA GLU A 240 27.75 -8.85 2.74
C GLU A 240 27.63 -7.31 2.82
N LEU A 241 28.61 -6.59 2.28
CA LEU A 241 28.56 -5.14 2.14
C LEU A 241 27.43 -4.65 1.23
N ALA A 242 27.19 -5.24 0.04
CA ALA A 242 26.11 -4.76 -0.84
C ALA A 242 24.73 -5.06 -0.26
N ARG A 243 24.60 -6.20 0.42
CA ARG A 243 23.40 -6.55 1.18
C ARG A 243 23.16 -5.61 2.37
N ALA A 244 24.22 -5.25 3.11
CA ALA A 244 24.15 -4.19 4.11
C ALA A 244 23.76 -2.85 3.47
N SER A 245 24.37 -2.47 2.35
CA SER A 245 24.06 -1.22 1.65
C SER A 245 22.60 -1.17 1.22
N PHE A 246 22.05 -2.25 0.67
CA PHE A 246 20.63 -2.32 0.33
C PHE A 246 19.74 -2.28 1.57
N ALA A 247 20.05 -3.04 2.62
CA ALA A 247 19.26 -3.00 3.86
C ALA A 247 19.26 -1.59 4.46
N SER A 248 20.43 -0.96 4.58
CA SER A 248 20.57 0.40 5.08
C SER A 248 19.86 1.42 4.19
N TRP A 249 20.01 1.33 2.87
CA TRP A 249 19.33 2.20 1.92
C TRP A 249 17.81 2.06 2.01
N ALA A 250 17.28 0.84 1.98
CA ALA A 250 15.85 0.59 2.05
C ALA A 250 15.26 1.08 3.40
N LEU A 251 15.94 0.78 4.52
CA LEU A 251 15.50 1.25 5.84
C LEU A 251 15.57 2.78 5.96
N ALA A 252 16.61 3.42 5.44
CA ALA A 252 16.75 4.88 5.46
C ALA A 252 15.74 5.57 4.55
N MET A 253 15.50 5.05 3.35
CA MET A 253 14.53 5.57 2.39
C MET A 253 13.10 5.46 2.93
N HIS A 254 12.70 4.28 3.41
CA HIS A 254 11.36 4.16 4.01
C HIS A 254 11.26 4.91 5.33
N GLY A 255 12.37 5.05 6.06
CA GLY A 255 12.44 5.90 7.25
C GLY A 255 12.14 7.35 6.91
N SER A 256 12.73 7.88 5.84
CA SER A 256 12.42 9.23 5.38
C SER A 256 10.97 9.37 4.94
N PHE A 257 10.36 8.33 4.35
CA PHE A 257 8.93 8.36 4.03
C PHE A 257 8.03 8.40 5.28
N VAL A 258 8.40 7.70 6.37
CA VAL A 258 7.66 7.78 7.64
C VAL A 258 7.65 9.22 8.18
N PHE A 259 8.74 9.97 8.02
CA PHE A 259 8.85 11.34 8.53
C PHE A 259 8.32 12.40 7.58
N CYS A 260 8.52 12.22 6.28
CA CYS A 260 8.21 13.22 5.27
C CYS A 260 6.83 13.04 4.63
N MET A 261 6.22 11.85 4.71
CA MET A 261 4.98 11.53 4.01
C MET A 261 3.95 10.81 4.89
N ARG A 262 2.68 10.91 4.52
CA ARG A 262 1.51 10.29 5.15
C ARG A 262 1.06 9.06 4.37
N LEU A 263 1.91 8.04 4.31
CA LEU A 263 1.66 6.82 3.52
C LEU A 263 1.07 5.66 4.34
N GLY A 264 0.69 5.90 5.59
CA GLY A 264 0.17 4.87 6.48
C GLY A 264 1.17 3.73 6.71
N MET A 265 0.71 2.48 6.56
CA MET A 265 1.52 1.29 6.81
C MET A 265 2.56 0.98 5.72
N PHE A 266 2.49 1.63 4.56
CA PHE A 266 3.30 1.28 3.40
C PHE A 266 4.82 1.23 3.67
N PRO A 267 5.45 2.25 4.29
CA PRO A 267 6.90 2.23 4.52
C PRO A 267 7.33 1.07 5.43
N TRP A 268 6.54 0.76 6.46
CA TRP A 268 6.79 -0.34 7.39
C TRP A 268 6.71 -1.71 6.70
N ILE A 269 5.73 -1.88 5.81
CA ILE A 269 5.57 -3.08 4.99
C ILE A 269 6.78 -3.27 4.07
N CYS A 270 7.36 -2.19 3.53
CA CYS A 270 8.56 -2.24 2.70
C CYS A 270 9.86 -2.47 3.49
N MET A 271 9.94 -2.01 4.74
CA MET A 271 11.06 -2.28 5.63
C MET A 271 11.14 -3.76 6.04
N ALA A 272 9.99 -4.42 6.24
CA ALA A 272 9.96 -5.81 6.69
C ALA A 272 10.81 -6.76 5.79
N PRO A 273 10.59 -6.87 4.47
CA PRO A 273 11.41 -7.73 3.61
C PRO A 273 12.86 -7.26 3.51
N ALA A 274 13.15 -5.96 3.65
CA ALA A 274 14.53 -5.46 3.67
C ALA A 274 15.35 -6.06 4.82
N LEU A 275 14.70 -6.46 5.92
CA LEU A 275 15.37 -7.16 7.04
C LEU A 275 16.01 -8.48 6.60
N LEU A 276 15.49 -9.15 5.56
CA LEU A 276 16.11 -10.37 5.00
C LEU A 276 17.49 -10.11 4.40
N ALA A 277 17.76 -8.88 3.98
CA ALA A 277 19.05 -8.50 3.42
C ALA A 277 20.09 -8.19 4.52
N VAL A 278 19.70 -8.01 5.79
CA VAL A 278 20.64 -7.66 6.87
C VAL A 278 21.69 -8.77 7.05
N PRO A 279 22.99 -8.47 6.88
CA PRO A 279 24.05 -9.47 7.01
C PRO A 279 24.31 -9.90 8.46
N SER A 280 24.85 -11.12 8.62
CA SER A 280 25.22 -11.69 9.91
C SER A 280 26.16 -10.81 10.72
N ARG A 281 27.13 -10.13 10.09
CA ARG A 281 28.08 -9.22 10.78
C ARG A 281 27.38 -8.08 11.50
N VAL A 282 26.35 -7.49 10.87
CA VAL A 282 25.58 -6.39 11.46
C VAL A 282 24.80 -6.92 12.66
N LEU A 283 24.18 -8.08 12.54
CA LEU A 283 23.45 -8.74 13.64
C LEU A 283 24.37 -9.17 14.77
N ASP A 284 25.58 -9.63 14.48
CA ASP A 284 26.59 -10.01 15.48
C ASP A 284 27.08 -8.78 16.26
N ALA A 285 27.22 -7.64 15.60
CA ALA A 285 27.54 -6.36 16.24
C ALA A 285 26.40 -5.89 17.16
N LEU A 286 25.15 -5.91 16.68
CA LEU A 286 23.96 -5.49 17.45
C LEU A 286 23.69 -6.39 18.66
N THR A 287 23.97 -7.70 18.55
CA THR A 287 23.74 -8.67 19.64
C THR A 287 24.94 -8.87 20.56
N GLY A 288 26.06 -8.17 20.32
CA GLY A 288 27.30 -8.34 21.07
C GLY A 288 27.94 -9.73 20.92
N ALA A 289 27.49 -10.53 19.95
CA ALA A 289 27.95 -11.90 19.73
C ALA A 289 29.41 -11.96 19.24
N SER A 290 29.91 -10.88 18.65
CA SER A 290 31.30 -10.69 18.21
C SER A 290 32.33 -10.73 19.37
N ARG A 291 31.89 -10.51 20.62
CA ARG A 291 32.76 -10.52 21.81
C ARG A 291 32.93 -11.90 22.45
N ARG A 292 32.18 -12.93 22.02
CA ARG A 292 32.34 -14.30 22.52
C ARG A 292 33.36 -15.05 21.66
N PRO A 293 34.33 -15.79 22.25
CA PRO A 293 35.30 -16.55 21.47
C PRO A 293 34.55 -17.44 20.46
N ARG A 294 34.88 -17.24 19.19
CA ARG A 294 34.35 -17.98 18.05
C ARG A 294 34.76 -19.44 18.24
N ARG A 295 33.93 -20.25 18.92
CA ARG A 295 34.11 -21.71 18.95
C ARG A 295 34.25 -22.13 17.49
N LEU A 296 35.43 -22.65 17.16
CA LEU A 296 35.79 -23.11 15.84
C LEU A 296 34.76 -24.16 15.42
N GLY A 297 34.02 -23.89 14.35
CA GLY A 297 32.90 -24.72 13.90
C GLY A 297 31.56 -24.19 14.39
N TRP A 298 30.89 -23.41 13.55
CA TRP A 298 29.43 -23.38 13.63
C TRP A 298 28.98 -24.83 13.46
N PRO A 299 28.16 -25.41 14.37
CA PRO A 299 27.52 -26.68 14.07
C PRO A 299 26.82 -26.53 12.72
N ALA A 300 26.97 -27.53 11.86
CA ALA A 300 26.25 -27.57 10.59
C ALA A 300 24.80 -27.22 10.88
N ALA A 301 24.27 -26.21 10.17
CA ALA A 301 22.88 -25.82 10.36
C ALA A 301 22.02 -27.09 10.24
N PRO A 302 21.11 -27.36 11.17
CA PRO A 302 20.26 -28.55 11.09
C PRO A 302 19.60 -28.57 9.70
N PRO A 303 19.40 -29.77 9.10
CA PRO A 303 18.80 -29.91 7.78
C PRO A 303 17.52 -29.08 7.73
N GLN A 304 17.53 -28.04 6.90
CA GLN A 304 16.37 -27.17 6.79
C GLN A 304 15.27 -27.94 6.06
N PRO A 305 14.00 -27.83 6.49
CA PRO A 305 12.90 -28.45 5.77
C PRO A 305 12.88 -27.93 4.33
N THR A 306 12.89 -28.83 3.34
CA THR A 306 12.68 -28.43 1.95
C THR A 306 11.19 -28.17 1.72
N PRO A 307 10.82 -27.19 0.88
CA PRO A 307 9.40 -27.05 0.54
C PRO A 307 8.97 -28.29 -0.23
N GLY A 308 7.77 -28.78 0.08
CA GLY A 308 7.14 -29.84 -0.72
C GLY A 308 6.97 -29.41 -2.18
N ARG A 309 6.94 -30.39 -3.09
CA ARG A 309 6.85 -30.16 -4.56
C ARG A 309 5.75 -29.18 -4.94
N VAL A 310 4.57 -29.30 -4.32
CA VAL A 310 3.42 -28.42 -4.57
C VAL A 310 3.78 -26.95 -4.33
N ARG A 311 4.38 -26.61 -3.19
CA ARG A 311 4.73 -25.22 -2.86
C ARG A 311 5.78 -24.66 -3.81
N THR A 312 6.74 -25.49 -4.22
CA THR A 312 7.75 -25.13 -5.21
C THR A 312 7.12 -24.82 -6.57
N VAL A 313 6.21 -25.67 -7.06
CA VAL A 313 5.49 -25.44 -8.32
C VAL A 313 4.64 -24.18 -8.22
N LEU A 314 3.86 -24.02 -7.15
CA LEU A 314 3.03 -22.82 -6.93
C LEU A 314 3.87 -21.54 -6.91
N ALA A 315 5.03 -21.56 -6.25
CA ALA A 315 5.94 -20.40 -6.23
C ALA A 315 6.49 -20.08 -7.62
N GLY A 316 6.88 -21.10 -8.40
CA GLY A 316 7.35 -20.91 -9.77
C GLY A 316 6.27 -20.33 -10.69
N VAL A 317 5.05 -20.87 -10.61
CA VAL A 317 3.89 -20.38 -11.38
C VAL A 317 3.54 -18.95 -10.97
N ALA A 318 3.46 -18.65 -9.68
CA ALA A 318 3.16 -17.30 -9.19
C ALA A 318 4.23 -16.28 -9.62
N MET A 319 5.52 -16.63 -9.53
CA MET A 319 6.59 -15.74 -9.98
C MET A 319 6.56 -15.55 -11.50
N ALA A 320 6.35 -16.61 -12.28
CA ALA A 320 6.20 -16.50 -13.73
C ALA A 320 5.03 -15.58 -14.11
N TRP A 321 3.89 -15.73 -13.44
CA TRP A 321 2.73 -14.86 -13.61
C TRP A 321 3.07 -13.39 -13.33
N ILE A 322 3.72 -13.11 -12.21
CA ILE A 322 4.14 -11.77 -11.80
C ILE A 322 5.10 -11.14 -12.83
N LEU A 323 6.06 -11.92 -13.33
CA LEU A 323 7.00 -11.46 -14.34
C LEU A 323 6.29 -11.14 -15.67
N LEU A 324 5.36 -12.00 -16.10
CA LEU A 324 4.54 -11.76 -17.29
C LEU A 324 3.68 -10.50 -17.13
N PHE A 325 3.04 -10.33 -15.98
CA PHE A 325 2.24 -9.14 -15.67
C PHE A 325 3.11 -7.87 -15.70
N CYS A 326 4.28 -7.92 -15.04
CA CYS A 326 5.21 -6.80 -15.02
C CYS A 326 5.76 -6.44 -16.40
N ALA A 327 5.93 -7.43 -17.29
CA ALA A 327 6.36 -7.23 -18.67
C ALA A 327 5.25 -6.58 -19.52
N GLY A 328 4.00 -7.02 -19.37
CA GLY A 328 2.85 -6.47 -20.09
C GLY A 328 2.61 -4.98 -19.84
N PHE A 329 2.90 -4.49 -18.62
CA PHE A 329 2.76 -3.08 -18.25
C PHE A 329 3.96 -2.18 -18.62
N ILE A 330 5.05 -2.74 -19.16
CA ILE A 330 6.13 -1.92 -19.71
C ILE A 330 5.71 -1.27 -21.05
N SER A 331 4.73 -1.84 -21.77
CA SER A 331 4.39 -1.42 -23.15
C SER A 331 3.23 -0.40 -23.30
N ASN A 332 2.87 0.36 -22.26
CA ASN A 332 1.95 1.52 -22.35
C ASN A 332 0.65 1.32 -23.18
N SER A 333 -0.13 0.27 -22.90
CA SER A 333 -1.56 0.28 -23.25
C SER A 333 -2.35 -0.59 -22.28
N PRO A 334 -3.09 0.02 -21.34
CA PRO A 334 -4.04 -0.69 -20.49
C PRO A 334 -5.25 -1.22 -21.28
N SER A 335 -5.43 -0.78 -22.53
CA SER A 335 -6.48 -1.25 -23.41
C SER A 335 -5.93 -2.20 -24.48
N ALA A 336 -6.68 -3.29 -24.71
CA ALA A 336 -6.82 -3.97 -26.01
C ALA A 336 -6.42 -5.46 -26.15
N SER A 337 -6.31 -6.26 -25.08
CA SER A 337 -6.43 -7.72 -25.26
C SER A 337 -7.22 -8.40 -24.12
N ARG A 338 -8.20 -9.25 -24.48
CA ARG A 338 -8.96 -10.09 -23.54
C ARG A 338 -8.07 -10.88 -22.57
N PRO A 339 -6.90 -11.42 -22.98
CA PRO A 339 -5.97 -12.08 -22.06
C PRO A 339 -5.51 -11.18 -20.91
N MET A 340 -5.22 -9.90 -21.15
CA MET A 340 -4.76 -8.98 -20.11
C MET A 340 -5.86 -8.68 -19.09
N ALA A 341 -7.12 -8.62 -19.52
CA ALA A 341 -8.27 -8.43 -18.63
C ALA A 341 -8.50 -9.64 -17.72
N VAL A 342 -8.38 -10.86 -18.25
CA VAL A 342 -8.47 -12.09 -17.45
C VAL A 342 -7.30 -12.19 -16.46
N MET A 343 -6.09 -11.87 -16.91
CA MET A 343 -4.92 -11.82 -16.02
C MET A 343 -5.06 -10.76 -14.93
N ALA A 344 -5.64 -9.61 -15.23
CA ALA A 344 -5.91 -8.57 -14.24
C ALA A 344 -6.97 -9.01 -13.22
N SER A 345 -8.04 -9.68 -13.66
CA SER A 345 -9.09 -10.19 -12.78
C SER A 345 -8.57 -11.26 -11.82
N LEU A 346 -7.96 -12.33 -12.35
CA LEU A 346 -7.34 -13.39 -11.54
C LEU A 346 -6.20 -12.86 -10.65
N GLY A 347 -5.43 -11.91 -11.17
CA GLY A 347 -4.39 -11.23 -10.42
C GLY A 347 -4.94 -10.44 -9.23
N ARG A 348 -6.11 -9.81 -9.37
CA ARG A 348 -6.73 -9.06 -8.29
C ARG A 348 -7.21 -9.98 -7.16
N ASP A 349 -7.90 -11.05 -7.52
CA ASP A 349 -8.44 -12.03 -6.56
C ASP A 349 -7.33 -12.76 -5.80
N LEU A 350 -6.24 -13.11 -6.49
CA LEU A 350 -5.09 -13.82 -5.91
C LEU A 350 -4.00 -12.89 -5.38
N LYS A 351 -4.19 -11.57 -5.38
CA LYS A 351 -3.17 -10.57 -4.98
C LYS A 351 -1.88 -10.62 -5.81
N LEU A 352 -1.94 -11.06 -7.06
CA LEU A 352 -0.80 -11.17 -7.98
C LEU A 352 -0.66 -9.99 -8.95
N GLU A 353 -1.57 -9.00 -8.94
CA GLU A 353 -1.45 -7.78 -9.76
C GLU A 353 -0.26 -6.90 -9.33
N GLN A 354 0.57 -6.46 -10.28
CA GLN A 354 1.79 -5.68 -10.00
C GLN A 354 2.05 -4.54 -10.98
N TYR A 355 1.82 -3.31 -10.53
CA TYR A 355 2.05 -2.08 -11.31
C TYR A 355 3.27 -1.28 -10.81
N TRP A 356 3.38 -1.07 -9.49
CA TRP A 356 4.50 -0.40 -8.80
C TRP A 356 4.99 0.91 -9.43
N ALA A 357 4.09 1.84 -9.77
CA ALA A 357 4.50 3.14 -10.29
C ALA A 357 4.81 4.18 -9.19
N MET A 358 4.16 4.08 -8.02
CA MET A 358 4.45 4.82 -6.77
C MET A 358 5.12 6.20 -6.95
N PHE A 359 4.29 7.22 -7.16
CA PHE A 359 4.71 8.61 -7.38
C PHE A 359 5.63 8.82 -8.60
N SER A 360 5.64 7.92 -9.61
CA SER A 360 6.47 8.12 -10.82
C SER A 360 6.14 9.40 -11.58
N LEU A 361 4.85 9.75 -11.61
CA LEU A 361 4.34 11.03 -12.04
C LEU A 361 3.45 11.56 -10.91
N VAL A 362 3.71 12.77 -10.44
CA VAL A 362 2.93 13.41 -9.38
C VAL A 362 2.26 14.65 -9.97
N PRO A 363 0.93 14.77 -9.91
CA PRO A 363 0.27 16.00 -10.33
C PRO A 363 0.80 17.18 -9.52
N LYS A 364 1.07 18.27 -10.23
CA LYS A 364 1.58 19.51 -9.64
C LYS A 364 0.53 20.21 -8.77
N ASN A 365 -0.75 19.90 -8.98
CA ASN A 365 -1.88 20.45 -8.25
C ASN A 365 -2.55 19.36 -7.41
N SER A 366 -2.94 19.71 -6.19
CA SER A 366 -3.71 18.81 -5.32
C SER A 366 -5.19 18.82 -5.72
N LEU A 367 -5.84 17.66 -5.67
CA LEU A 367 -7.29 17.55 -5.84
C LEU A 367 -7.98 18.12 -4.60
N TRP A 368 -8.98 18.98 -4.81
CA TRP A 368 -9.84 19.52 -3.76
C TRP A 368 -11.26 19.03 -3.99
N LEU A 369 -11.90 18.49 -2.95
CA LEU A 369 -13.28 18.03 -3.02
C LEU A 369 -14.16 18.98 -2.22
N HIS A 370 -15.19 19.49 -2.88
CA HIS A 370 -16.23 20.31 -2.26
C HIS A 370 -17.57 19.64 -2.43
N GLY A 371 -18.37 19.59 -1.36
CA GLY A 371 -19.77 19.23 -1.43
C GLY A 371 -20.63 20.50 -1.41
N ALA A 372 -21.72 20.53 -2.16
CA ALA A 372 -22.81 21.47 -1.90
C ALA A 372 -23.99 20.69 -1.32
N LEU A 373 -24.51 21.14 -0.19
CA LEU A 373 -25.77 20.66 0.37
C LEU A 373 -26.64 21.87 0.63
N THR A 374 -27.75 22.01 -0.09
CA THR A 374 -28.74 23.05 0.22
C THR A 374 -29.72 22.52 1.27
N LEU A 375 -30.01 23.36 2.23
CA LEU A 375 -30.92 23.08 3.33
C LEU A 375 -32.33 23.54 2.96
N SER A 376 -33.34 23.06 3.69
CA SER A 376 -34.74 23.46 3.45
C SER A 376 -35.01 24.95 3.74
N ASP A 377 -34.09 25.64 4.42
CA ASP A 377 -34.12 27.09 4.65
C ASP A 377 -33.41 27.90 3.54
N GLY A 378 -32.91 27.24 2.49
CA GLY A 378 -32.22 27.85 1.35
C GLY A 378 -30.73 28.09 1.55
N ARG A 379 -30.15 27.84 2.73
CA ARG A 379 -28.71 27.93 2.94
C ARG A 379 -27.98 26.80 2.21
N VAL A 380 -26.79 27.07 1.68
CA VAL A 380 -25.92 26.05 1.08
C VAL A 380 -24.68 25.88 1.97
N VAL A 381 -24.45 24.65 2.43
CA VAL A 381 -23.31 24.28 3.28
C VAL A 381 -22.39 23.29 2.55
N ASP A 382 -21.12 23.22 2.96
CA ASP A 382 -20.17 22.21 2.46
C ASP A 382 -20.04 21.05 3.47
N PRO A 383 -20.77 19.94 3.29
CA PRO A 383 -20.77 18.83 4.23
C PRO A 383 -19.44 18.03 4.21
N ILE A 384 -18.65 18.12 3.15
CA ILE A 384 -17.33 17.46 3.07
C ILE A 384 -16.33 18.26 3.91
N ARG A 385 -16.41 19.59 3.84
CA ARG A 385 -15.62 20.46 4.71
C ARG A 385 -16.05 20.38 6.17
N TRP A 386 -17.35 20.24 6.44
CA TRP A 386 -17.84 19.93 7.79
C TRP A 386 -17.28 18.61 8.31
N LEU A 387 -17.32 17.53 7.51
CA LEU A 387 -16.68 16.26 7.87
C LEU A 387 -15.20 16.46 8.22
N ALA A 388 -14.49 17.27 7.44
CA ALA A 388 -13.09 17.59 7.67
C ALA A 388 -12.85 18.50 8.88
N THR A 389 -13.73 19.43 9.24
CA THR A 389 -13.37 20.51 10.20
C THR A 389 -14.29 20.60 11.40
N GLY A 390 -15.45 19.96 11.36
CA GLY A 390 -16.57 20.16 12.29
C GLY A 390 -17.30 21.50 12.10
N ASN A 391 -16.89 22.34 11.13
CA ASN A 391 -17.44 23.67 10.93
C ASN A 391 -18.36 23.72 9.71
N ASP A 392 -19.58 24.23 9.89
CA ASP A 392 -20.52 24.52 8.79
C ASP A 392 -20.21 25.88 8.18
N GLU A 393 -19.18 25.93 7.33
CA GLU A 393 -18.94 27.13 6.53
C GLU A 393 -19.90 27.24 5.33
N PRO A 394 -20.27 28.47 4.93
CA PRO A 394 -21.07 28.68 3.73
C PRO A 394 -20.36 28.14 2.49
N TRP A 395 -21.13 27.58 1.55
CA TRP A 395 -20.60 27.19 0.25
C TRP A 395 -20.12 28.42 -0.52
N LEU A 396 -18.82 28.51 -0.77
CA LEU A 396 -18.23 29.54 -1.61
C LEU A 396 -18.39 29.13 -3.08
N ALA A 397 -18.85 30.03 -3.95
CA ALA A 397 -18.93 29.76 -5.38
C ALA A 397 -17.56 29.39 -5.95
N ALA A 398 -17.53 28.43 -6.89
CA ALA A 398 -16.30 27.87 -7.47
C ALA A 398 -15.31 28.94 -7.98
N ASP A 399 -15.81 30.07 -8.47
CA ASP A 399 -15.00 31.16 -9.01
C ASP A 399 -14.24 31.93 -7.91
N ALA A 400 -14.75 31.93 -6.67
CA ALA A 400 -14.09 32.47 -5.49
C ALA A 400 -13.11 31.46 -4.84
N MET A 401 -13.21 30.17 -5.19
CA MET A 401 -12.43 29.07 -4.57
C MET A 401 -11.17 28.66 -5.34
N VAL A 402 -10.95 29.20 -6.56
CA VAL A 402 -9.70 29.02 -7.32
C VAL A 402 -8.49 29.59 -6.55
N VAL A 403 -8.72 30.38 -5.49
CA VAL A 403 -7.69 31.14 -4.79
C VAL A 403 -7.86 30.98 -3.27
N ARG A 404 -6.90 30.27 -2.64
CA ARG A 404 -6.38 30.48 -1.25
C ARG A 404 -6.83 29.66 -0.04
N ALA A 405 -7.71 28.67 -0.11
CA ALA A 405 -7.86 27.79 1.06
C ALA A 405 -6.87 26.63 0.98
N ALA A 406 -5.67 26.81 1.57
CA ALA A 406 -4.83 25.67 1.95
C ALA A 406 -5.68 24.74 2.84
N PRO A 407 -5.41 23.42 2.88
CA PRO A 407 -6.17 22.58 3.79
C PRO A 407 -5.93 23.12 5.20
N PRO A 408 -6.92 23.01 6.11
CA PRO A 408 -6.66 23.22 7.52
C PRO A 408 -5.37 22.47 7.90
N ARG A 409 -4.52 23.03 8.75
CA ARG A 409 -3.37 22.28 9.28
C ARG A 409 -3.92 21.11 10.08
N LEU A 410 -3.12 20.06 10.32
CA LEU A 410 -3.60 18.91 11.11
C LEU A 410 -4.08 19.31 12.53
N ALA A 411 -3.59 20.46 13.00
CA ALA A 411 -4.02 21.13 14.23
C ALA A 411 -5.44 21.68 14.20
N ASP A 412 -5.98 21.99 13.01
CA ASP A 412 -7.28 22.61 12.80
C ASP A 412 -8.42 21.58 12.69
N TYR A 413 -8.08 20.28 12.69
CA TYR A 413 -9.04 19.16 12.67
C TYR A 413 -9.45 18.77 14.09
N SER A 414 -10.76 18.60 14.31
CA SER A 414 -11.28 17.96 15.53
C SER A 414 -10.76 16.53 15.69
N ALA A 415 -10.79 15.99 16.91
CA ALA A 415 -10.32 14.62 17.18
C ALA A 415 -11.05 13.57 16.32
N ASP A 416 -12.35 13.76 16.08
CA ASP A 416 -13.17 12.90 15.22
C ASP A 416 -12.84 13.11 13.73
N ALA A 417 -12.49 14.32 13.30
CA ALA A 417 -12.09 14.61 11.94
C ALA A 417 -10.69 14.09 11.58
N ARG A 418 -9.83 13.80 12.58
CA ARG A 418 -8.53 13.14 12.34
C ARG A 418 -8.67 11.70 11.82
N LEU A 419 -9.80 11.03 12.08
CA LEU A 419 -10.09 9.72 11.51
C LEU A 419 -10.33 9.81 9.99
N LEU A 420 -10.98 10.88 9.53
CA LEU A 420 -11.22 11.21 8.12
C LEU A 420 -9.96 11.63 7.34
N LEU A 421 -8.82 11.78 8.03
CA LEU A 421 -7.51 12.08 7.46
C LEU A 421 -6.55 10.87 7.45
N SER A 422 -7.01 9.68 7.82
CA SER A 422 -6.17 8.49 7.65
C SER A 422 -5.79 8.29 6.17
N ASP A 423 -4.71 7.54 5.93
CA ASP A 423 -4.27 7.18 4.58
C ASP A 423 -5.38 6.51 3.77
N ARG A 424 -6.32 5.84 4.46
CA ARG A 424 -7.49 5.17 3.89
C ARG A 424 -8.52 6.13 3.32
N TRP A 425 -8.89 7.15 4.09
CA TRP A 425 -9.80 8.19 3.64
C TRP A 425 -9.17 9.04 2.54
N THR A 426 -7.89 9.41 2.70
CA THR A 426 -7.11 10.06 1.66
C THR A 426 -7.19 9.28 0.35
N ARG A 427 -6.96 7.97 0.41
CA ARG A 427 -7.02 7.09 -0.75
C ARG A 427 -8.41 7.02 -1.37
N TYR A 428 -9.46 6.92 -0.57
CA TYR A 428 -10.85 6.91 -1.02
C TYR A 428 -11.19 8.21 -1.78
N TRP A 429 -10.91 9.36 -1.18
CA TRP A 429 -11.23 10.67 -1.77
C TRP A 429 -10.47 10.94 -3.06
N VAL A 430 -9.18 10.57 -3.13
CA VAL A 430 -8.36 10.72 -4.33
C VAL A 430 -8.84 9.81 -5.48
N THR A 431 -9.43 8.66 -5.17
CA THR A 431 -9.90 7.70 -6.19
C THR A 431 -11.35 7.92 -6.63
N LEU A 432 -12.18 8.55 -5.79
CA LEU A 432 -13.60 8.78 -6.03
C LEU A 432 -13.91 9.43 -7.40
N PRO A 433 -13.22 10.49 -7.88
CA PRO A 433 -13.58 11.14 -9.14
C PRO A 433 -13.57 10.20 -10.34
N GLY A 434 -12.63 9.24 -10.38
CA GLY A 434 -12.47 8.30 -11.49
C GLY A 434 -13.44 7.11 -11.46
N LYS A 435 -14.41 7.09 -10.52
CA LYS A 435 -15.23 5.92 -10.20
C LYS A 435 -16.73 6.28 -10.06
N PRO A 436 -17.42 6.58 -11.18
CA PRO A 436 -18.81 7.07 -11.16
C PRO A 436 -19.81 6.19 -10.41
N TRP A 437 -19.61 4.88 -10.48
CA TRP A 437 -20.54 3.88 -9.95
C TRP A 437 -20.62 3.85 -8.40
N ILE A 438 -19.67 4.47 -7.68
CA ILE A 438 -19.74 4.63 -6.22
C ILE A 438 -20.15 6.04 -5.76
N HIS A 439 -20.39 6.97 -6.68
CA HIS A 439 -20.69 8.37 -6.34
C HIS A 439 -21.97 8.51 -5.50
N ALA A 440 -22.99 7.72 -5.80
CA ALA A 440 -24.23 7.70 -5.02
C ALA A 440 -24.02 7.18 -3.59
N ASP A 441 -23.13 6.20 -3.40
CA ASP A 441 -22.79 5.69 -2.08
C ASP A 441 -22.01 6.72 -1.25
N ALA A 442 -21.06 7.42 -1.89
CA ALA A 442 -20.32 8.52 -1.27
C ALA A 442 -21.24 9.64 -0.78
N ALA A 443 -22.15 10.11 -1.65
CA ALA A 443 -23.09 11.17 -1.32
C ALA A 443 -24.01 10.78 -0.17
N ARG A 444 -24.53 9.53 -0.19
CA ARG A 444 -25.36 8.98 0.87
C ARG A 444 -24.62 8.89 2.20
N TYR A 445 -23.35 8.49 2.20
CA TYR A 445 -22.52 8.48 3.40
C TYR A 445 -22.36 9.90 3.97
N VAL A 446 -21.95 10.86 3.14
CA VAL A 446 -21.72 12.26 3.55
C VAL A 446 -23.00 12.86 4.12
N TRP A 447 -24.13 12.67 3.45
CA TRP A 447 -25.43 13.15 3.92
C TRP A 447 -25.81 12.55 5.28
N ARG A 448 -25.67 11.22 5.45
CA ARG A 448 -25.97 10.56 6.74
C ARG A 448 -25.07 11.07 7.85
N ALA A 449 -23.78 11.21 7.58
CA ALA A 449 -22.82 11.70 8.56
C ALA A 449 -23.14 13.13 9.00
N TRP A 450 -23.42 14.03 8.05
CA TRP A 450 -23.86 15.39 8.34
C TRP A 450 -25.17 15.42 9.13
N ARG A 451 -26.15 14.57 8.77
CA ARG A 451 -27.43 14.47 9.48
C ARG A 451 -27.26 14.00 10.93
N ARG A 452 -26.32 13.10 11.22
CA ARG A 452 -26.00 12.68 12.61
C ARG A 452 -25.45 13.83 13.44
N GLY A 453 -24.67 14.73 12.84
CA GLY A 453 -24.20 15.96 13.48
C GLY A 453 -25.29 17.02 13.65
N HIS A 454 -26.38 16.92 12.89
CA HIS A 454 -27.47 17.91 12.82
C HIS A 454 -28.85 17.27 12.98
N PRO A 455 -29.15 16.66 14.14
CA PRO A 455 -30.42 15.94 14.36
C PRO A 455 -31.64 16.85 14.21
N ASP A 456 -31.54 18.10 14.65
CA ASP A 456 -32.59 19.13 14.57
C ASP A 456 -32.46 20.03 13.34
N GLY A 457 -31.51 19.74 12.44
CA GLY A 457 -31.28 20.53 11.25
C GLY A 457 -32.45 20.45 10.26
N PRO A 458 -32.63 21.47 9.40
CA PRO A 458 -33.62 21.47 8.33
C PRO A 458 -33.62 20.16 7.52
N LEU A 459 -34.80 19.59 7.30
CA LEU A 459 -35.00 18.31 6.60
C LEU A 459 -35.32 18.53 5.11
N SER A 460 -34.66 17.76 4.26
CA SER A 460 -35.01 17.48 2.84
C SER A 460 -34.38 18.39 1.77
N PRO A 461 -34.23 17.90 0.52
CA PRO A 461 -33.04 17.20 0.05
C PRO A 461 -32.44 17.92 -1.14
N VAL A 462 -31.14 18.24 -1.12
CA VAL A 462 -30.61 19.09 -2.19
C VAL A 462 -29.25 18.66 -2.69
N ARG A 463 -29.27 18.35 -3.99
CA ARG A 463 -28.21 18.53 -4.97
C ARG A 463 -26.81 18.39 -4.41
N PHE A 464 -26.36 17.16 -4.21
CA PHE A 464 -25.01 16.91 -3.72
C PHE A 464 -23.97 17.11 -4.82
N VAL A 465 -23.45 18.34 -4.96
CA VAL A 465 -22.44 18.69 -5.97
C VAL A 465 -21.03 18.47 -5.44
N LEU A 466 -20.36 17.45 -5.99
CA LEU A 466 -18.94 17.20 -5.82
C LEU A 466 -18.14 17.91 -6.91
N ARG A 467 -17.29 18.88 -6.57
CA ARG A 467 -16.39 19.56 -7.52
C ARG A 467 -14.92 19.33 -7.20
N GLY A 468 -14.14 19.02 -8.23
CA GLY A 468 -12.68 19.01 -8.23
C GLY A 468 -12.10 20.35 -8.70
N ALA A 469 -11.28 21.04 -7.90
CA ALA A 469 -10.70 22.34 -8.31
C ALA A 469 -9.74 22.24 -9.53
N VAL A 470 -9.24 21.05 -9.85
CA VAL A 470 -8.36 20.80 -11.00
C VAL A 470 -9.10 20.09 -12.15
N ILE A 471 -10.26 19.48 -11.87
CA ILE A 471 -11.08 18.73 -12.84
C ILE A 471 -12.55 19.03 -12.54
N PRO A 472 -13.25 19.82 -13.38
CA PRO A 472 -14.67 20.09 -13.20
C PRO A 472 -15.43 18.79 -13.44
N TYR A 473 -15.96 18.23 -12.36
CA TYR A 473 -17.08 17.31 -12.43
C TYR A 473 -18.14 17.81 -11.46
N THR A 474 -19.39 17.45 -11.71
CA THR A 474 -20.51 17.69 -10.81
C THR A 474 -21.28 16.39 -10.78
N ILE A 475 -21.55 15.90 -9.58
CA ILE A 475 -22.50 14.84 -9.31
C ILE A 475 -23.74 15.58 -8.82
N ASP A 476 -24.94 15.22 -9.23
CA ASP A 476 -26.15 15.87 -8.74
C ASP A 476 -27.09 14.80 -8.23
N VAL A 477 -27.03 14.47 -6.94
CA VAL A 477 -27.93 13.48 -6.36
C VAL A 477 -29.27 14.15 -6.06
N GLY A 478 -30.23 13.99 -6.97
CA GLY A 478 -31.58 14.54 -6.91
C GLY A 478 -32.39 14.08 -5.70
N ALA A 479 -33.48 14.79 -5.44
CA ALA A 479 -34.44 14.48 -4.38
C ALA A 479 -35.10 13.12 -4.60
N GLY A 480 -34.84 12.18 -3.69
CA GLY A 480 -35.26 10.78 -3.85
C GLY A 480 -34.19 9.98 -4.59
N ALA A 481 -33.92 8.75 -4.12
CA ALA A 481 -32.94 7.88 -4.74
C ALA A 481 -33.11 7.86 -6.28
N ALA A 482 -32.05 8.26 -6.98
CA ALA A 482 -31.92 8.31 -8.45
C ALA A 482 -32.45 9.57 -9.16
N VAL A 483 -31.63 10.63 -9.19
CA VAL A 483 -31.10 11.20 -10.45
C VAL A 483 -29.68 11.66 -10.12
N VAL A 484 -28.72 11.37 -10.99
CA VAL A 484 -27.31 11.81 -10.90
C VAL A 484 -27.00 12.54 -12.20
N ASP A 485 -27.01 13.87 -12.18
CA ASP A 485 -26.63 14.66 -13.36
C ASP A 485 -25.10 14.83 -13.38
N LEU A 486 -24.44 14.24 -14.38
CA LEU A 486 -22.99 14.17 -14.52
C LEU A 486 -22.54 15.11 -15.65
N SER A 487 -22.10 16.32 -15.32
CA SER A 487 -21.34 17.12 -16.27
C SER A 487 -19.85 16.81 -16.13
N LEU A 488 -19.34 15.94 -17.01
CA LEU A 488 -17.92 15.62 -17.12
C LEU A 488 -17.26 16.53 -18.16
N SER A 489 -16.30 17.36 -17.77
CA SER A 489 -15.27 17.82 -18.70
C SER A 489 -14.00 16.99 -18.47
N THR A 490 -13.74 16.09 -19.39
CA THR A 490 -12.66 15.09 -19.41
C THR A 490 -11.29 15.74 -19.44
N ILE A 491 -10.47 15.52 -18.39
CA ILE A 491 -9.07 15.00 -18.48
C ILE A 491 -8.78 14.31 -17.12
N TYR A 492 -9.23 13.07 -16.95
CA TYR A 492 -8.70 12.20 -15.88
C TYR A 492 -7.71 11.27 -16.55
N ASP A 493 -6.42 11.51 -16.37
CA ASP A 493 -5.42 10.54 -16.79
C ASP A 493 -5.62 9.30 -15.90
N HIS A 494 -5.92 8.16 -16.52
CA HIS A 494 -6.26 6.90 -15.84
C HIS A 494 -5.15 6.46 -14.85
N ASP A 495 -3.96 7.06 -14.98
CA ASP A 495 -2.79 6.83 -14.17
C ASP A 495 -2.91 7.36 -12.72
N TYR A 496 -3.68 8.41 -12.40
CA TYR A 496 -3.62 9.02 -11.05
C TYR A 496 -4.07 8.06 -9.92
N ALA A 497 -5.09 7.24 -10.18
CA ALA A 497 -5.56 6.22 -9.24
C ALA A 497 -4.62 5.00 -9.16
N GLN A 498 -3.68 4.83 -10.09
CA GLN A 498 -2.67 3.77 -10.04
C GLN A 498 -1.31 4.25 -9.52
N LEU A 499 -1.08 5.57 -9.51
CA LEU A 499 0.16 6.25 -9.11
C LEU A 499 0.27 6.50 -7.59
N CYS A 500 -0.88 6.68 -6.91
CA CYS A 500 -1.01 6.69 -5.45
C CYS A 500 -1.51 5.33 -4.97
#